data_AF-A0A803U0C6-F1
#
_entry.id   AF-A0A803U0C6-F1
#
_cell.length_a   1.000
_cell.length_b   1.000
_cell.length_c   1.000
_cell.angle_alpha   90.00
_cell.angle_beta   90.00
_cell.angle_gamma   90.00
#
_symmetry.space_group_name_H-M   'P 1'
#
loop_
_entity.id
_entity.type
_entity.pdbx_description
1 polymer ?
#
loop_
_entity_poly.entity_id
_entity_poly.type
_entity_poly.pdbx_seq_one_letter_code
_entity_poly.pdbx_strand_id
1 'polypeptide(L)' 'IGGCSPNLKKSWHPQTLRNVEKVWKAEQKHEAERKKIEELQRELHEERAREEMQRYAEDVGAVKYVRGDFIGGCFCLGL' A
#
# COMPACT_ATOMS: atom_id res chain seq x y z
N ILE A 1 -54.04 4.48 17.85
CA ILE A 1 -52.93 4.22 16.89
C ILE A 1 -52.18 5.52 16.69
N GLY A 2 -50.88 5.59 17.01
CA GLY A 2 -50.05 6.77 16.70
C GLY A 2 -49.31 7.40 17.89
N GLY A 3 -48.37 6.66 18.48
CA GLY A 3 -47.34 7.24 19.35
C GLY A 3 -46.03 7.32 18.60
N CYS A 4 -45.79 8.39 17.83
CA CYS A 4 -44.45 8.63 17.27
C CYS A 4 -43.48 8.89 18.43
N SER A 5 -42.50 8.00 18.58
CA SER A 5 -41.51 8.07 19.66
C SER A 5 -40.88 9.47 19.74
N PRO A 6 -40.88 10.13 20.91
CA PRO A 6 -40.28 11.47 21.07
C PRO A 6 -38.77 11.50 20.81
N ASN A 7 -38.14 10.33 20.68
CA ASN A 7 -36.73 10.20 20.36
C ASN A 7 -36.36 10.63 18.94
N LEU A 8 -37.30 10.55 17.98
CA LEU A 8 -37.07 10.92 16.58
C LEU A 8 -36.82 12.43 16.36
N LYS A 9 -37.18 13.27 17.35
CA LYS A 9 -36.95 14.72 17.32
C LYS A 9 -35.63 15.14 17.98
N LYS A 10 -34.86 14.20 18.53
CA LYS A 10 -33.61 14.51 19.24
C LYS A 10 -32.44 14.64 18.25
N SER A 11 -31.64 15.69 18.43
CA SER A 11 -30.50 16.02 17.56
C SER A 11 -29.42 14.94 17.48
N TRP A 12 -29.28 14.12 18.53
CA TRP A 12 -28.30 13.03 18.62
C TRP A 12 -28.82 11.68 18.12
N HIS A 13 -30.07 11.58 17.67
CA HIS A 13 -30.61 10.31 17.19
C HIS A 13 -29.91 9.90 15.89
N PRO A 14 -29.35 8.68 15.78
CA PRO A 14 -28.58 8.24 14.61
C PRO A 14 -29.38 8.24 13.30
N GLN A 15 -30.71 8.12 13.37
CA GLN A 15 -31.59 8.10 12.19
C GLN A 15 -32.01 9.50 11.72
N THR A 16 -31.55 10.57 12.38
CA THR A 16 -31.77 11.94 11.91
C THR A 16 -30.96 12.18 10.63
N LEU A 17 -31.58 12.77 9.61
CA LEU A 17 -30.95 13.02 8.29
C LEU A 17 -29.57 13.69 8.39
N ARG A 18 -29.38 14.61 9.35
CA ARG A 18 -28.11 15.32 9.60
C ARG A 18 -26.97 14.39 10.05
N ASN A 19 -27.31 13.33 10.81
CA ASN A 19 -26.33 12.37 11.30
C ASN A 19 -25.99 11.34 10.21
N VAL A 20 -26.99 10.91 9.45
CA VAL A 20 -26.78 10.03 8.27
C VAL A 20 -25.86 10.71 7.26
N GLU A 21 -26.09 12.00 6.96
CA GLU A 21 -25.21 12.77 6.06
C GLU A 21 -23.78 12.92 6.61
N LYS A 22 -23.64 13.11 7.93
CA LYS A 22 -22.33 13.21 8.58
C LYS A 22 -21.56 11.88 8.50
N VAL A 23 -22.24 10.76 8.74
CA VAL A 23 -21.66 9.41 8.63
C VAL A 23 -21.25 9.14 7.20
N TRP A 24 -22.11 9.39 6.22
CA TRP A 24 -21.79 9.26 4.79
C TRP A 24 -20.53 10.06 4.43
N LYS A 25 -20.47 11.33 4.82
CA LYS A 25 -19.31 12.19 4.53
C LYS A 25 -18.03 11.68 5.19
N ALA A 26 -18.12 11.05 6.36
CA ALA A 26 -16.98 10.43 7.02
C ALA A 26 -16.54 9.14 6.30
N GLU A 27 -17.48 8.29 5.90
CA GLU A 27 -17.21 7.05 5.16
C GLU A 27 -16.54 7.31 3.81
N GLN A 28 -17.01 8.31 3.06
CA GLN A 28 -16.38 8.66 1.77
C GLN A 28 -14.94 9.18 1.92
N LYS A 29 -14.67 9.98 2.97
CA LYS A 29 -13.30 10.44 3.24
C LYS A 29 -12.40 9.26 3.61
N HIS A 30 -12.89 8.38 4.46
CA HIS A 30 -12.15 7.20 4.90
C HIS A 30 -11.86 6.25 3.72
N GLU A 31 -12.80 6.07 2.78
CA GLU A 31 -12.56 5.25 1.59
C GLU A 31 -11.47 5.86 0.70
N ALA A 32 -11.46 7.19 0.51
CA ALA A 32 -10.43 7.88 -0.25
C ALA A 32 -9.04 7.75 0.42
N GLU A 33 -8.98 7.90 1.74
CA GLU A 33 -7.74 7.71 2.51
C GLU A 33 -7.24 6.27 2.42
N ARG A 34 -8.13 5.27 2.53
CA ARG A 34 -7.77 3.87 2.40
C ARG A 34 -7.17 3.54 1.04
N LYS A 35 -7.77 4.02 -0.06
CA LYS A 35 -7.23 3.80 -1.42
C LYS A 35 -5.83 4.40 -1.57
N LYS A 36 -5.61 5.60 -1.02
CA LYS A 36 -4.30 6.25 -1.05
C LYS A 36 -3.26 5.47 -0.23
N ILE A 37 -3.65 4.94 0.91
CA ILE A 37 -2.75 4.12 1.75
C ILE A 37 -2.39 2.82 1.03
N GLU A 38 -3.36 2.16 0.37
CA GLU A 38 -3.13 0.92 -0.38
C GLU A 38 -2.17 1.13 -1.56
N GLU A 39 -2.31 2.25 -2.29
CA GLU A 39 -1.38 2.63 -3.36
C GLU A 39 0.05 2.79 -2.82
N LEU A 40 0.22 3.55 -1.73
CA LEU A 40 1.52 3.76 -1.09
C LEU A 40 2.12 2.46 -0.55
N GLN A 41 1.29 1.57 0.01
CA GLN A 41 1.74 0.26 0.50
C GLN A 41 2.25 -0.62 -0.65
N ARG A 42 1.59 -0.56 -1.82
CA ARG A 42 2.03 -1.28 -3.02
C ARG A 42 3.38 -0.76 -3.50
N GLU A 43 3.56 0.56 -3.59
CA GLU A 43 4.84 1.17 -3.98
C GLU A 43 5.98 0.76 -3.04
N LEU A 44 5.76 0.81 -1.72
CA LEU A 44 6.76 0.39 -0.73
C LEU A 44 7.11 -1.09 -0.83
N HIS A 45 6.12 -1.94 -1.16
CA HIS A 45 6.37 -3.37 -1.32
C HIS A 45 7.21 -3.66 -2.57
N GLU A 46 6.92 -2.98 -3.68
CA GLU A 46 7.69 -3.10 -4.92
C GLU A 46 9.14 -2.66 -4.74
N GLU A 47 9.36 -1.52 -4.08
CA GLU A 47 10.70 -1.03 -3.78
C GLU A 47 11.47 -1.97 -2.84
N ARG A 48 10.81 -2.49 -1.80
CA ARG A 48 11.43 -3.46 -0.89
C ARG A 48 11.79 -4.76 -1.62
N ALA A 49 10.95 -5.25 -2.52
CA ALA A 49 11.22 -6.47 -3.29
C ALA A 49 12.44 -6.29 -4.23
N ARG A 50 12.61 -5.10 -4.83
CA ARG A 50 13.79 -4.77 -5.63
C ARG A 50 15.06 -4.69 -4.78
N GLU A 51 14.98 -4.06 -3.63
CA GLU A 51 16.11 -3.93 -2.71
C GLU A 51 16.50 -5.31 -2.15
N GLU A 52 15.52 -6.15 -1.80
CA GLU A 52 15.74 -7.51 -1.31
C GLU A 52 16.38 -8.40 -2.37
N MET A 53 15.94 -8.32 -3.63
CA MET A 53 16.58 -9.01 -4.76
C MET A 53 18.05 -8.59 -4.94
N GLN A 54 18.35 -7.30 -4.85
CA GLN A 54 19.72 -6.78 -4.97
C GLN A 54 20.57 -7.25 -3.78
N ARG A 55 20.08 -7.12 -2.56
CA ARG A 55 20.78 -7.54 -1.35
C ARG A 55 21.02 -9.05 -1.33
N TYR A 56 20.05 -9.85 -1.77
CA TYR A 56 20.22 -11.29 -1.91
C TYR A 56 21.26 -11.65 -2.98
N ALA A 57 21.28 -10.94 -4.11
CA ALA A 57 22.29 -11.15 -5.15
C ALA A 57 23.72 -10.78 -4.69
N GLU A 58 23.84 -9.74 -3.84
CA GLU A 58 25.11 -9.35 -3.21
C GLU A 58 25.56 -10.36 -2.14
N ASP A 59 24.65 -10.81 -1.27
CA ASP A 59 24.94 -11.75 -0.18
C ASP A 59 25.27 -13.16 -0.69
N VAL A 60 24.60 -13.60 -1.76
CA VAL A 60 24.90 -14.87 -2.47
C VAL A 60 26.15 -14.75 -3.35
N GLY A 61 26.68 -13.54 -3.57
CA GLY A 61 28.06 -13.31 -4.02
C GLY A 61 28.42 -13.75 -5.43
N ALA A 62 27.45 -13.97 -6.34
CA ALA A 62 27.73 -14.63 -7.63
C ALA A 62 27.37 -13.84 -8.90
N VAL A 63 26.58 -12.76 -8.87
CA VAL A 63 26.05 -12.19 -10.13
C VAL A 63 26.32 -10.70 -10.23
N LYS A 64 27.57 -10.37 -10.55
CA LYS A 64 27.89 -9.17 -11.33
C LYS A 64 27.47 -9.41 -12.78
N TYR A 65 26.19 -9.28 -13.10
CA TYR A 65 25.74 -9.22 -14.49
C TYR A 65 24.56 -8.25 -14.59
N VAL A 66 24.85 -6.98 -14.90
CA VAL A 66 24.46 -6.37 -16.18
C VAL A 66 24.97 -4.93 -16.30
N ARG A 67 26.16 -4.78 -16.87
CA ARG A 67 26.37 -3.90 -18.03
C ARG A 67 27.55 -4.46 -18.80
N GLY A 68 27.33 -4.75 -20.08
CA GLY A 68 28.12 -5.70 -20.85
C GLY A 68 29.60 -5.37 -20.92
N ASP A 69 30.42 -6.31 -20.45
CA ASP A 69 31.82 -6.44 -20.84
C ASP A 69 32.13 -7.93 -20.96
N PHE A 70 32.07 -8.42 -22.19
CA PHE A 70 32.55 -9.73 -22.60
C PHE A 70 34.09 -9.69 -22.59
N ILE A 71 34.72 -9.65 -21.42
CA ILE A 71 36.18 -9.68 -21.28
C ILE A 71 36.55 -10.84 -20.36
N GLY A 72 36.17 -12.05 -20.78
CA GLY A 72 36.74 -13.30 -20.29
C GLY A 72 38.02 -13.61 -21.05
N GLY A 73 39.05 -12.80 -20.84
CA GLY A 73 40.41 -13.13 -21.25
C GLY A 73 40.85 -14.39 -20.52
N CYS A 74 40.87 -15.52 -21.22
CA CYS A 74 41.51 -16.74 -20.78
C CYS A 74 43.03 -16.50 -20.77
N PHE A 75 43.54 -15.86 -19.73
CA PHE A 75 44.96 -15.67 -19.50
C PHE A 75 45.31 -16.20 -18.10
N CYS A 76 46.29 -17.12 -18.09
CA CYS A 76 46.96 -17.72 -16.95
C CYS A 76 46.15 -18.71 -16.10
N LEU A 77 46.42 -20.01 -16.28
CA LEU A 77 47.22 -20.77 -15.30
C LEU A 77 47.93 -21.90 -16.05
N GLY A 78 49.26 -21.84 -16.09
CA GLY A 78 50.10 -22.88 -16.68
C GLY A 78 50.14 -24.12 -15.79
N LEU A 79 49.98 -25.27 -16.44
CA LEU A 79 50.71 -26.51 -16.19
C LEU A 79 50.62 -27.39 -17.45
#